data_AF-A0AAW2Y1N2-F1
#
_entry.id   AF-A0AAW2Y1N2-F1
#
_cell.length_a   1.000
_cell.length_b   1.000
_cell.length_c   1.000
_cell.angle_alpha   90.00
_cell.angle_beta   90.00
_cell.angle_gamma   90.00
#
_symmetry.space_group_name_H-M   'P 1'
#
loop_
_entity.id
_entity.type
_entity.pdbx_description
1 polymer ?
#
loop_
_entity_poly.entity_id
_entity_poly.type
_entity_poly.pdbx_seq_one_letter_code
_entity_poly.pdbx_strand_id
1 'polypeptide(L)'
;CVLFSNAGGHIYKRYIHAVVYPIIAYLASGIYCLETKVVDASHDQHTADLHKCVSYIQDLLSLKNQNICILVAGAHGGRSDHEIGNINVLCRFPSMRIILRSDDCFIQLLPCSHHHEIHIESTVEGPHCGVIPIGGPSKRSTTTGLQWNL
;
A
#
# COMPACT_ATOMS: atom_id res chain seq x y z
N CYS A 1 5.06 4.36 11.81
CA CYS A 1 3.60 4.16 12.05
C CYS A 1 2.93 3.79 10.75
N VAL A 2 1.69 3.30 10.79
CA VAL A 2 0.85 3.11 9.60
C VAL A 2 -0.28 4.13 9.66
N LEU A 3 -0.48 4.87 8.58
CA LEU A 3 -1.60 5.78 8.40
C LEU A 3 -2.76 5.01 7.80
N PHE A 4 -3.93 5.16 8.41
CA PHE A 4 -5.22 4.74 7.87
C PHE A 4 -6.01 6.01 7.56
N SER A 5 -6.59 6.10 6.38
CA SER A 5 -7.51 7.19 6.01
C SER A 5 -8.70 6.63 5.25
N ASN A 6 -9.88 7.17 5.53
CA ASN A 6 -11.14 6.74 4.93
C ASN A 6 -11.30 7.37 3.53
N ALA A 7 -11.99 6.70 2.63
CA ALA A 7 -12.39 7.24 1.33
C ALA A 7 -13.78 7.86 1.42
N GLY A 8 -14.01 8.98 0.74
CA GLY A 8 -15.34 9.56 0.57
C GLY A 8 -16.16 8.73 -0.42
N GLY A 9 -17.40 8.37 -0.05
CA GLY A 9 -18.24 7.41 -0.79
C GLY A 9 -18.73 7.81 -2.18
N HIS A 10 -18.24 8.91 -2.78
CA HIS A 10 -18.64 9.35 -4.10
C HIS A 10 -17.39 9.80 -4.86
N ILE A 11 -17.16 9.25 -6.07
CA ILE A 11 -16.06 9.59 -7.00
C ILE A 11 -14.79 8.70 -6.92
N TYR A 12 -14.89 7.36 -6.87
CA TYR A 12 -13.70 6.49 -7.14
C TYR A 12 -13.79 5.53 -8.33
N LYS A 13 -14.84 5.61 -9.15
CA LYS A 13 -14.94 4.74 -10.34
C LYS A 13 -13.96 5.08 -11.47
N ARG A 14 -13.13 6.13 -11.35
CA ARG A 14 -12.34 6.65 -12.49
C ARG A 14 -10.85 6.34 -12.51
N TYR A 15 -10.29 5.74 -11.45
CA TYR A 15 -8.88 5.33 -11.43
C TYR A 15 -8.73 3.99 -10.70
N ILE A 16 -9.16 2.90 -11.35
CA ILE A 16 -8.82 1.55 -10.91
C ILE A 16 -7.72 1.05 -11.84
N HIS A 17 -6.48 1.13 -11.39
CA HIS A 17 -5.35 0.40 -11.96
C HIS A 17 -4.66 -0.35 -10.81
N ALA A 18 -4.44 -1.64 -11.02
CA ALA A 18 -3.93 -2.65 -10.09
C ALA A 18 -4.97 -3.30 -9.14
N VAL A 19 -5.73 -4.26 -9.68
CA VAL A 19 -6.43 -5.32 -8.92
C VAL A 19 -5.39 -6.38 -8.53
N VAL A 20 -5.30 -6.76 -7.25
CA VAL A 20 -4.50 -7.93 -6.83
C VAL A 20 -5.34 -8.79 -5.89
N TYR A 21 -5.91 -9.87 -6.42
CA TYR A 21 -5.86 -11.23 -5.87
C TYR A 21 -6.57 -12.21 -6.82
N PRO A 22 -6.03 -13.41 -7.11
CA PRO A 22 -4.64 -13.84 -6.99
C PRO A 22 -3.88 -13.58 -8.31
N ILE A 23 -2.67 -13.05 -8.24
CA ILE A 23 -1.75 -12.88 -9.40
C ILE A 23 -2.21 -11.78 -10.39
N ILE A 24 -1.24 -11.12 -11.03
CA ILE A 24 -1.34 -10.07 -12.08
C ILE A 24 -1.24 -8.64 -11.52
N ALA A 25 0.01 -8.16 -11.45
CA ALA A 25 0.32 -6.74 -11.34
C ALA A 25 -0.08 -6.02 -12.65
N TYR A 26 -1.25 -5.37 -12.66
CA TYR A 26 -1.61 -4.41 -13.71
C TYR A 26 -0.97 -3.05 -13.44
N LEU A 27 0.22 -2.81 -13.99
CA LEU A 27 0.67 -1.46 -14.30
C LEU A 27 -0.03 -1.07 -15.60
N ALA A 28 -0.89 -0.05 -15.59
CA ALA A 28 -1.37 0.46 -16.86
C ALA A 28 -1.38 1.98 -16.97
N SER A 29 -0.72 2.40 -18.03
CA SER A 29 -1.26 3.32 -19.00
C SER A 29 -0.74 2.86 -20.37
N GLY A 30 -1.57 2.13 -21.13
CA GLY A 30 -1.45 2.13 -22.60
C GLY A 30 -1.32 0.82 -23.40
N ILE A 31 -1.36 -0.40 -22.84
CA ILE A 31 -1.16 -1.61 -23.67
C ILE A 31 -2.08 -2.77 -23.24
N TYR A 32 -3.19 -2.93 -23.97
CA TYR A 32 -3.87 -4.21 -24.14
C TYR A 32 -3.16 -5.01 -25.25
N CYS A 33 -1.92 -5.48 -25.04
CA CYS A 33 -1.24 -6.48 -25.90
C CYS A 33 0.21 -6.69 -25.43
N LEU A 34 0.58 -7.78 -24.75
CA LEU A 34 1.95 -8.36 -24.74
C LEU A 34 2.02 -9.55 -23.76
N GLU A 35 2.84 -10.55 -24.11
CA GLU A 35 3.12 -11.78 -23.34
C GLU A 35 3.24 -11.54 -21.83
N THR A 36 2.25 -12.00 -21.07
CA THR A 36 2.29 -11.91 -19.61
C THR A 36 3.24 -12.96 -19.06
N LYS A 37 4.34 -12.52 -18.45
CA LYS A 37 5.28 -13.42 -17.76
C LYS A 37 4.67 -13.90 -16.45
N VAL A 38 4.36 -15.19 -16.37
CA VAL A 38 3.95 -15.86 -15.14
C VAL A 38 5.20 -16.32 -14.38
N VAL A 39 5.28 -15.98 -13.10
CA VAL A 39 6.36 -16.41 -12.21
C VAL A 39 5.75 -17.31 -11.14
N ASP A 40 6.15 -18.58 -11.12
CA ASP A 40 5.72 -19.52 -10.08
C ASP A 40 6.65 -19.43 -8.87
N ALA A 41 6.09 -18.95 -7.76
CA ALA A 41 6.73 -18.88 -6.45
C ALA A 41 5.93 -19.65 -5.38
N SER A 42 5.16 -20.66 -5.80
CA SER A 42 4.35 -21.50 -4.91
C SER A 42 5.19 -22.38 -3.98
N HIS A 43 6.47 -22.62 -4.30
CA HIS A 43 7.38 -23.36 -3.44
C HIS A 43 7.68 -22.63 -2.11
N ASP A 44 7.58 -21.30 -2.08
CA ASP A 44 7.77 -20.52 -0.86
C ASP A 44 6.48 -20.44 -0.05
N GLN A 45 6.46 -21.12 1.09
CA GLN A 45 5.33 -21.14 2.03
C GLN A 45 5.56 -20.26 3.26
N HIS A 46 6.67 -19.51 3.30
CA HIS A 46 7.04 -18.64 4.42
C HIS A 46 6.70 -17.17 4.19
N THR A 47 6.41 -16.78 2.96
CA THR A 47 6.01 -15.42 2.61
C THR A 47 4.64 -15.37 1.94
N ALA A 48 3.91 -14.28 2.21
CA ALA A 48 2.63 -14.02 1.55
C ALA A 48 2.84 -13.62 0.08
N ASP A 49 1.84 -13.83 -0.76
CA ASP A 49 1.95 -13.51 -2.20
C ASP A 49 2.28 -12.05 -2.47
N LEU A 50 1.73 -11.12 -1.67
CA LEU A 50 2.06 -9.70 -1.78
C LEU A 50 3.56 -9.44 -1.52
N HIS A 51 4.18 -10.15 -0.57
CA HIS A 51 5.61 -10.03 -0.32
C HIS A 51 6.41 -10.43 -1.56
N LYS A 52 6.09 -11.59 -2.15
CA LYS A 52 6.75 -12.11 -3.36
C LYS A 52 6.62 -11.14 -4.53
N CYS A 53 5.44 -10.57 -4.73
CA CYS A 53 5.20 -9.57 -5.77
C CYS A 53 6.03 -8.31 -5.55
N VAL A 54 6.07 -7.78 -4.33
CA VAL A 54 6.84 -6.57 -4.01
C VAL A 54 8.34 -6.81 -4.17
N SER A 55 8.87 -7.95 -3.71
CA SER A 55 10.28 -8.33 -3.94
C SER A 55 10.62 -8.38 -5.42
N TYR A 56 9.77 -9.03 -6.23
CA TYR A 56 9.97 -9.12 -7.67
C TYR A 56 10.00 -7.73 -8.34
N ILE A 57 9.08 -6.85 -7.95
CA ILE A 57 9.05 -5.47 -8.43
C ILE A 57 10.31 -4.73 -7.98
N GLN A 58 10.70 -4.84 -6.72
CA GLN A 58 11.89 -4.19 -6.17
C GLN A 58 13.15 -4.57 -6.95
N ASP A 59 13.33 -5.85 -7.26
CA ASP A 59 14.48 -6.34 -8.04
C ASP A 59 14.46 -5.76 -9.46
N LEU A 60 13.29 -5.75 -10.11
CA LEU A 60 13.12 -5.17 -11.44
C LEU A 60 13.41 -3.65 -11.47
N LEU A 61 13.05 -2.93 -10.41
CA LEU A 61 13.22 -1.48 -10.31
C LEU A 61 14.61 -1.07 -9.86
N SER A 62 15.28 -1.88 -9.04
CA SER A 62 16.68 -1.68 -8.66
C SER A 62 17.58 -1.69 -9.90
N LEU A 63 17.19 -2.44 -10.93
CA LEU A 63 17.85 -2.42 -12.24
C LEU A 63 17.58 -1.13 -13.05
N LYS A 64 16.56 -0.34 -12.70
CA LYS A 64 16.05 0.79 -13.49
C LYS A 64 16.09 2.16 -12.78
N ASN A 65 16.48 2.22 -11.51
CA ASN A 65 16.56 3.43 -10.67
C ASN A 65 15.32 4.34 -10.77
N GLN A 66 14.13 3.78 -10.56
CA GLN A 66 12.86 4.51 -10.64
C GLN A 66 12.23 4.70 -9.25
N ASN A 67 11.70 5.90 -9.00
CA ASN A 67 10.89 6.18 -7.82
C ASN A 67 9.42 5.85 -8.14
N ILE A 68 8.93 4.70 -7.68
CA ILE A 68 7.59 4.18 -8.02
C ILE A 68 6.76 4.00 -6.76
N CYS A 69 5.47 4.31 -6.90
CA CYS A 69 4.43 3.99 -5.93
C CYS A 69 3.71 2.71 -6.35
N ILE A 70 3.62 1.73 -5.45
CA ILE A 70 2.84 0.50 -5.65
C ILE A 70 1.48 0.69 -4.99
N LEU A 71 0.41 0.62 -5.79
CA LEU A 71 -0.95 0.58 -5.32
C LEU A 71 -1.43 -0.88 -5.30
N VAL A 72 -1.94 -1.34 -4.15
CA VAL A 72 -2.41 -2.72 -3.97
C VAL A 72 -3.91 -2.66 -3.70
N ALA A 73 -4.75 -2.99 -4.69
CA ALA A 73 -6.18 -3.14 -4.45
C ALA A 73 -6.52 -4.57 -3.99
N GLY A 74 -7.58 -4.70 -3.20
CA GLY A 74 -8.02 -5.99 -2.66
C GLY A 74 -7.24 -6.44 -1.41
N ALA A 75 -6.50 -5.52 -0.79
CA ALA A 75 -5.66 -5.82 0.36
C ALA A 75 -6.43 -5.90 1.70
N HIS A 76 -7.71 -5.52 1.73
CA HIS A 76 -8.57 -5.40 2.90
C HIS A 76 -10.03 -5.71 2.54
N GLY A 77 -10.83 -6.17 3.51
CA GLY A 77 -12.21 -6.63 3.34
C GLY A 77 -12.34 -8.16 3.25
N GLY A 78 -11.32 -8.91 3.67
CA GLY A 78 -11.25 -10.36 3.50
C GLY A 78 -10.84 -11.09 4.77
N ARG A 79 -9.95 -12.08 4.62
CA ARG A 79 -9.37 -12.82 5.74
C ARG A 79 -8.47 -11.90 6.58
N SER A 80 -8.83 -11.68 7.84
CA SER A 80 -8.13 -10.73 8.72
C SER A 80 -6.63 -11.02 8.87
N ASP A 81 -6.24 -12.30 8.88
CA ASP A 81 -4.84 -12.71 8.91
C ASP A 81 -4.08 -12.29 7.64
N HIS A 82 -4.73 -12.30 6.47
CA HIS A 82 -4.14 -11.80 5.23
C HIS A 82 -3.95 -10.28 5.27
N GLU A 83 -4.90 -9.54 5.85
CA GLU A 83 -4.80 -8.08 5.98
C GLU A 83 -3.63 -7.67 6.87
N ILE A 84 -3.46 -8.35 8.00
CA ILE A 84 -2.30 -8.17 8.88
C ILE A 84 -1.01 -8.58 8.15
N GLY A 85 -1.06 -9.66 7.37
CA GLY A 85 0.02 -10.07 6.48
C GLY A 85 0.43 -8.96 5.49
N ASN A 86 -0.54 -8.29 4.88
CA ASN A 86 -0.32 -7.18 3.96
C ASN A 86 0.27 -5.96 4.66
N ILE A 87 -0.20 -5.63 5.88
CA ILE A 87 0.40 -4.57 6.70
C ILE A 87 1.86 -4.92 7.04
N ASN A 88 2.14 -6.18 7.38
CA ASN A 88 3.51 -6.64 7.63
C ASN A 88 4.41 -6.48 6.38
N VAL A 89 3.87 -6.65 5.16
CA VAL A 89 4.63 -6.35 3.93
C VAL A 89 5.09 -4.89 3.91
N LEU A 90 4.23 -3.94 4.27
CA LEU A 90 4.63 -2.52 4.34
C LEU A 90 5.86 -2.33 5.24
N CYS A 91 5.87 -2.98 6.41
CA CYS A 91 6.99 -2.92 7.35
C CYS A 91 8.27 -3.58 6.84
N ARG A 92 8.17 -4.58 5.95
CA ARG A 92 9.33 -5.27 5.35
C ARG A 92 9.99 -4.47 4.24
N PHE A 93 9.25 -3.58 3.58
CA PHE A 93 9.76 -2.74 2.48
C PHE A 93 9.64 -1.23 2.79
N PRO A 94 10.29 -0.74 3.86
CA PRO A 94 10.12 0.65 4.32
C PRO A 94 10.67 1.70 3.36
N SER A 95 11.54 1.32 2.43
CA SER A 95 12.08 2.19 1.38
C SER A 95 11.17 2.32 0.16
N MET A 96 10.15 1.47 0.04
CA MET A 96 9.20 1.49 -1.06
C MET A 96 7.92 2.21 -0.65
N ARG A 97 7.37 3.01 -1.56
CA ARG A 97 6.06 3.62 -1.36
C ARG A 97 4.97 2.64 -1.76
N ILE A 98 4.39 1.94 -0.79
CA ILE A 98 3.31 0.97 -1.00
C ILE A 98 2.05 1.48 -0.31
N ILE A 99 0.94 1.51 -1.05
CA ILE A 99 -0.37 1.93 -0.57
C ILE A 99 -1.32 0.75 -0.73
N LEU A 100 -1.84 0.24 0.39
CA LEU A 100 -2.92 -0.74 0.37
C LEU A 100 -4.23 0.02 0.24
N ARG A 101 -5.05 -0.35 -0.73
CA ARG A 101 -6.31 0.30 -1.04
C ARG A 101 -7.46 -0.70 -0.91
N SER A 102 -8.52 -0.25 -0.26
CA SER A 102 -9.85 -0.85 -0.31
C SER A 102 -10.85 0.20 -0.79
N ASP A 103 -12.12 -0.20 -0.87
CA ASP A 103 -13.19 0.72 -1.25
C ASP A 103 -13.32 1.87 -0.24
N ASP A 104 -13.13 1.56 1.04
CA ASP A 104 -13.39 2.49 2.13
C ASP A 104 -12.11 3.06 2.75
N CYS A 105 -10.94 2.44 2.60
CA CYS A 105 -9.73 2.97 3.25
C CYS A 105 -8.48 2.87 2.38
N PHE A 106 -7.51 3.72 2.67
CA PHE A 106 -6.13 3.51 2.25
C PHE A 106 -5.20 3.43 3.45
N ILE A 107 -4.17 2.60 3.30
CA ILE A 107 -3.20 2.27 4.33
C ILE A 107 -1.80 2.47 3.77
N GLN A 108 -0.97 3.24 4.46
CA GLN A 108 0.41 3.49 4.06
C GLN A 108 1.36 3.50 5.27
N LEU A 109 2.57 2.97 5.10
CA LEU A 109 3.62 3.12 6.11
C LEU A 109 4.19 4.54 6.11
N LEU A 110 4.38 5.08 7.32
CA LEU A 110 5.14 6.28 7.61
C LEU A 110 6.45 5.88 8.32
N PRO A 111 7.56 5.69 7.58
CA PRO A 111 8.89 5.47 8.14
C PRO A 111 9.33 6.60 9.07
N CYS A 112 10.06 6.28 10.14
CA CYS A 112 10.59 7.29 11.06
C CYS A 112 11.85 8.01 10.55
N SER A 113 12.34 7.64 9.36
CA SER A 113 13.56 8.20 8.78
C SER A 113 13.41 9.66 8.32
N HIS A 114 12.18 10.15 8.13
CA HIS A 114 11.92 11.52 7.70
C HIS A 114 10.57 12.04 8.17
N HIS A 115 10.39 13.36 8.03
CA HIS A 115 9.11 14.03 8.21
C HIS A 115 8.16 13.70 7.05
N HIS A 116 6.86 13.61 7.32
CA HIS A 116 5.84 13.31 6.32
C HIS A 116 4.91 14.50 6.16
N GLU A 117 4.68 14.91 4.91
CA GLU A 117 3.67 15.90 4.57
C GLU A 117 2.59 15.21 3.73
N ILE A 118 1.38 15.16 4.28
CA ILE A 118 0.26 14.46 3.69
C ILE A 118 -0.73 15.53 3.21
N HIS A 119 -0.94 15.57 1.90
CA HIS A 119 -1.90 16.46 1.26
C HIS A 119 -3.23 15.72 1.15
N ILE A 120 -4.26 16.24 1.81
CA ILE A 120 -5.59 15.64 1.83
C ILE A 120 -6.43 16.28 0.74
N GLU A 121 -6.96 15.46 -0.16
CA GLU A 121 -7.96 15.92 -1.11
C GLU A 121 -9.35 15.68 -0.49
N SER A 122 -9.94 16.72 0.11
CA SER A 122 -11.19 16.60 0.86
C SER A 122 -12.41 16.31 -0.01
N THR A 123 -12.32 16.54 -1.32
CA THR A 123 -13.35 16.09 -2.27
C THR A 123 -13.34 14.57 -2.44
N VAL A 124 -12.29 13.91 -1.94
CA VAL A 124 -11.95 12.53 -2.21
C VAL A 124 -11.87 11.67 -0.95
N GLU A 125 -11.26 12.20 0.09
CA GLU A 125 -11.02 11.50 1.34
C GLU A 125 -12.16 11.74 2.33
N GLY A 126 -12.47 10.69 3.09
CA GLY A 126 -13.44 10.77 4.18
C GLY A 126 -12.85 11.52 5.39
N PRO A 127 -13.69 11.90 6.36
CA PRO A 127 -13.27 12.75 7.47
C PRO A 127 -12.41 12.03 8.53
N HIS A 128 -12.16 10.73 8.37
CA HIS A 128 -11.56 9.91 9.40
C HIS A 128 -10.19 9.41 8.97
N CYS A 129 -9.21 9.58 9.87
CA CYS A 129 -7.90 8.99 9.74
C CYS A 129 -7.37 8.53 11.11
N GLY A 130 -6.37 7.65 11.09
CA GLY A 130 -5.71 7.14 12.29
C GLY A 130 -4.24 6.85 12.03
N VAL A 131 -3.42 7.03 13.06
CA VAL A 131 -1.99 6.68 13.05
C VAL A 131 -1.77 5.57 14.05
N ILE A 132 -1.37 4.39 13.56
CA ILE A 132 -1.19 3.19 14.39
C ILE A 132 0.31 2.83 14.46
N PRO A 133 0.90 2.70 15.66
CA PRO A 133 2.24 2.15 15.79
C PRO A 133 2.20 0.63 15.53
N ILE A 134 2.95 0.19 14.52
CA ILE A 134 3.07 -1.24 14.15
C ILE A 134 4.53 -1.64 14.33
N GLY A 135 4.76 -2.83 14.89
CA GLY A 135 6.10 -3.37 15.17
C GLY A 135 6.71 -2.94 16.50
N GLY A 136 6.14 -1.95 17.18
CA GLY A 136 6.54 -1.53 18.53
C GLY A 136 5.99 -0.14 18.90
N PRO A 137 6.14 0.27 20.17
CA PRO A 137 5.68 1.58 20.62
C PRO A 137 6.38 2.73 19.86
N SER A 138 5.63 3.78 19.55
CA SER A 138 6.23 5.02 19.07
C SER A 138 6.90 5.75 20.23
N LYS A 139 8.21 6.00 20.12
CA LYS A 139 8.98 6.71 21.15
C LYS A 139 8.66 8.21 21.17
N ARG A 140 8.40 8.79 19.99
CA ARG A 140 8.12 10.21 19.82
C ARG A 140 7.42 10.40 18.47
N SER A 141 6.20 10.93 18.52
CA SER A 141 5.43 11.32 17.34
C SER A 141 4.90 12.72 17.57
N THR A 142 4.92 13.53 16.52
CA THR A 142 4.34 14.87 16.51
C THR A 142 3.52 14.98 15.26
N THR A 143 2.31 15.50 15.36
CA THR A 143 1.43 15.71 14.21
C THR A 143 0.88 17.13 14.22
N THR A 144 0.54 17.63 13.04
CA THR A 144 -0.16 18.90 12.86
C THR A 144 -1.28 18.71 11.84
N GLY A 145 -2.37 19.47 11.98
CA GLY A 145 -3.51 19.40 11.08
C GLY A 145 -4.55 18.30 11.38
N LEU A 146 -4.29 17.37 12.31
CA LEU A 146 -5.29 16.43 12.79
C LEU A 146 -6.22 17.09 13.82
N GLN A 147 -7.46 16.59 13.93
CA GLN A 147 -8.38 16.98 15.00
C GLN A 147 -7.77 16.70 16.39
N TRP A 148 -7.02 15.59 16.50
CA TRP A 148 -6.26 15.23 17.68
C TRP A 148 -4.78 15.12 17.32
N ASN A 149 -4.04 16.21 17.51
CA ASN A 149 -2.59 16.23 17.31
C ASN A 149 -1.85 15.59 18.49
N LEU A 150 -0.68 15.01 18.22
CA LEU A 150 0.26 14.44 19.18
C LEU A 150 1.41 15.39 19.49
#